data_AF-A0A6I8Q7E6-F1
#
_entry.id   AF-A0A6I8Q7E6-F1
#
_cell.length_a   1.000
_cell.length_b   1.000
_cell.length_c   1.000
_cell.angle_alpha   90.00
_cell.angle_beta   90.00
_cell.angle_gamma   90.00
#
_symmetry.space_group_name_H-M   'P 1'
#
loop_
_entity.id
_entity.type
_entity.pdbx_description
1 polymer ?
#
loop_
_entity_poly.entity_id
_entity_poly.type
_entity_poly.pdbx_seq_one_letter_code
_entity_poly.pdbx_strand_id
1 'polypeptide(L)'
;CLTQTDCGSTNTSCATVVGSVLGQPIIIKSCTLNCTPRSSSSARGTSTISCCNTDLCNGATGVKYTYPALGLSLGFLLVLLRGSAL
;
A
#
# COMPACT_ATOMS: atom_id res chain seq x y z
N CYS A 1 3.47 6.19 -8.14
CA CYS A 1 4.32 5.34 -7.27
C CYS A 1 3.49 4.24 -6.58
N LEU A 2 2.85 3.36 -7.36
CA LEU A 2 2.07 2.23 -6.84
C LEU A 2 2.42 0.89 -7.50
N THR A 3 3.32 0.89 -8.48
CA THR A 3 3.80 -0.33 -9.13
C THR A 3 4.55 -1.17 -8.11
N GLN A 4 4.07 -2.37 -7.84
CA GLN A 4 4.79 -3.35 -7.05
C GLN A 4 6.10 -3.71 -7.77
N THR A 5 7.15 -3.93 -7.00
CA THR A 5 8.44 -4.38 -7.51
C THR A 5 9.04 -5.33 -6.48
N ASP A 6 9.57 -6.46 -6.95
CA ASP A 6 10.25 -7.40 -6.08
C ASP A 6 11.62 -6.85 -5.70
N CYS A 7 11.88 -6.79 -4.38
CA CYS A 7 13.17 -6.34 -3.88
C CYS A 7 14.23 -7.42 -4.11
N GLY A 8 15.46 -7.00 -4.44
CA GLY A 8 16.61 -7.91 -4.47
C GLY A 8 16.87 -8.53 -3.09
N SER A 9 17.44 -9.73 -3.05
CA SER A 9 17.66 -10.53 -1.82
C SER A 9 18.52 -9.86 -0.75
N THR A 10 19.33 -8.87 -1.13
CA THR A 10 20.16 -8.09 -0.20
C THR A 10 19.39 -6.95 0.49
N ASN A 11 18.17 -6.63 0.04
CA ASN A 11 17.38 -5.58 0.65
C ASN A 11 16.55 -6.15 1.79
N THR A 12 16.68 -5.55 2.97
CA THR A 12 15.92 -5.96 4.17
C THR A 12 14.91 -4.90 4.60
N SER A 13 14.75 -3.83 3.83
CA SER A 13 13.87 -2.72 4.16
C SER A 13 13.34 -2.00 2.91
N CYS A 14 12.18 -1.37 3.08
CA CYS A 14 11.58 -0.44 2.13
C CYS A 14 11.74 0.99 2.65
N ALA A 15 12.14 1.91 1.77
CA ALA A 15 12.19 3.33 2.02
C ALA A 15 11.09 4.05 1.25
N THR A 16 10.50 5.06 1.88
CA THR A 16 9.62 6.03 1.22
C THR A 16 10.14 7.43 1.49
N VAL A 17 10.39 8.20 0.45
CA VAL A 17 10.70 9.62 0.54
C VAL A 17 9.45 10.40 0.13
N VAL A 18 8.95 11.24 1.03
CA VAL A 18 7.87 12.20 0.77
C VAL A 18 8.42 13.59 0.98
N GLY A 19 8.31 14.46 -0.02
CA GLY A 19 8.89 15.78 0.07
C GLY A 19 8.35 16.74 -0.97
N SER A 20 8.99 17.90 -1.08
CA SER A 20 8.75 18.86 -2.13
C SER A 20 10.03 19.58 -2.55
N VAL A 21 10.12 19.98 -3.81
CA VAL A 21 11.20 20.82 -4.34
C VAL A 21 10.56 21.99 -5.08
N LEU A 22 10.88 23.22 -4.68
CA LEU A 22 10.25 24.45 -5.20
C LEU A 22 8.72 24.39 -5.16
N GLY A 23 8.16 23.82 -4.10
CA GLY A 23 6.71 23.63 -3.92
C GLY A 23 6.12 22.42 -4.65
N GLN A 24 6.86 21.75 -5.54
CA GLN A 24 6.36 20.59 -6.27
C GLN A 24 6.53 19.31 -5.44
N PRO A 25 5.44 18.55 -5.20
CA PRO A 25 5.50 17.34 -4.38
C PRO A 25 6.25 16.21 -5.09
N ILE A 26 7.08 15.50 -4.34
CA ILE A 26 7.81 14.31 -4.80
C ILE A 26 7.55 13.15 -3.86
N ILE A 27 7.31 11.97 -4.44
CA ILE A 27 7.18 10.71 -3.69
C ILE A 27 8.05 9.66 -4.38
N ILE A 28 9.02 9.11 -3.65
CA ILE A 28 9.92 8.07 -4.14
C ILE A 28 9.78 6.86 -3.21
N LYS A 29 9.76 5.66 -3.78
CA LYS A 29 9.75 4.39 -3.05
C LYS A 29 10.88 3.52 -3.57
N SER A 30 11.62 2.87 -2.68
CA SER A 30 12.74 2.01 -3.06
C SER A 30 12.98 0.90 -2.03
N CYS A 31 13.61 -0.18 -2.46
CA CYS A 31 14.20 -1.19 -1.59
C CYS A 31 15.60 -0.74 -1.15
N THR A 32 15.99 -1.07 0.08
CA THR A 32 17.33 -0.77 0.61
C THR A 32 17.77 -1.82 1.63
N LEU A 33 19.08 -2.01 1.77
CA LEU A 33 19.66 -2.83 2.84
C LEU A 33 19.47 -2.19 4.22
N ASN A 34 19.63 -0.87 4.32
CA ASN A 34 19.44 -0.16 5.58
C ASN A 34 18.59 1.09 5.34
N CYS A 35 17.69 1.38 6.26
CA CYS A 35 16.81 2.53 6.20
C CYS A 35 16.75 3.19 7.57
N THR A 36 17.06 4.48 7.63
CA THR A 36 16.94 5.28 8.84
C THR A 36 15.90 6.38 8.61
N PRO A 37 14.83 6.44 9.42
CA PRO A 37 13.85 7.51 9.33
C PRO A 37 14.50 8.86 9.56
N ARG A 38 14.17 9.84 8.72
CA ARG A 38 14.70 11.20 8.85
C ARG A 38 13.75 12.20 8.24
N SER A 39 13.67 13.40 8.80
CA SER A 39 13.01 14.54 8.17
C SER A 39 13.99 15.71 8.05
N SER A 40 13.83 16.51 7.01
CA SER A 40 14.64 17.69 6.75
C SER A 40 13.82 18.72 5.98
N SER A 41 14.05 20.00 6.26
CA SER A 41 13.39 21.12 5.61
C SER A 41 14.39 22.22 5.29
N SER A 42 14.12 22.96 4.22
CA SER A 42 14.90 24.10 3.77
C SER A 42 13.98 25.11 3.09
N ALA A 43 14.48 26.31 2.81
CA ALA A 43 13.73 27.32 2.06
C ALA A 43 13.30 26.83 0.66
N ARG A 44 13.98 25.82 0.09
CA ARG A 44 13.72 25.30 -1.25
C ARG A 44 12.85 24.04 -1.26
N GLY A 45 12.54 23.45 -0.11
CA GLY A 45 11.80 22.18 -0.09
C GLY A 45 11.87 21.40 1.22
N THR A 46 11.08 20.33 1.28
CA THR A 46 11.02 19.38 2.41
C THR A 46 11.33 17.96 1.95
N SER A 47 11.79 17.12 2.87
CA SER A 47 11.99 15.70 2.62
C SER A 47 11.84 14.91 3.92
N THR A 48 11.03 13.86 3.88
CA THR A 48 10.77 12.93 4.96
C THR A 48 10.96 11.51 4.45
N ILE A 49 11.82 10.75 5.13
CA ILE A 49 12.13 9.35 4.86
C ILE A 49 11.43 8.51 5.92
N SER A 50 10.60 7.57 5.48
CA SER A 50 9.96 6.54 6.30
C SER A 50 10.45 5.16 5.90
N CYS A 51 10.60 4.28 6.89
CA CYS A 51 11.19 2.96 6.73
C CYS A 51 10.23 1.88 7.25
N CYS A 52 10.18 0.74 6.57
CA CYS A 52 9.45 -0.44 7.00
C CYS A 52 10.08 -1.71 6.41
N ASN A 53 9.77 -2.89 6.95
CA ASN A 53 10.50 -4.13 6.67
C ASN A 53 9.61 -5.31 6.27
N THR A 54 8.34 -5.07 5.96
CA THR A 54 7.41 -6.08 5.46
C THR A 54 7.03 -5.80 4.02
N ASP A 55 6.61 -6.82 3.29
CA ASP A 55 6.20 -6.64 1.90
C ASP A 55 5.02 -5.67 1.81
N LEU A 56 5.06 -4.79 0.79
CA LEU A 56 4.03 -3.80 0.50
C LEU A 56 3.78 -2.76 1.61
N CYS A 57 4.62 -2.71 2.65
CA CYS A 57 4.45 -1.82 3.81
C CYS A 57 4.47 -0.33 3.47
N ASN A 58 5.11 0.02 2.35
CA ASN A 58 5.13 1.39 1.83
C ASN A 58 3.94 1.69 0.92
N GLY A 59 2.85 0.92 0.97
CA GLY A 59 1.61 1.24 0.26
C GLY A 59 1.63 0.94 -1.23
N ALA A 60 2.52 0.05 -1.70
CA ALA A 60 2.26 -0.64 -2.96
C ALA A 60 1.03 -1.53 -2.72
N THR A 61 -0.16 -1.11 -3.16
CA THR A 61 -1.36 -1.94 -3.03
C THR A 61 -1.21 -3.14 -3.96
N GLY A 62 -0.68 -4.23 -3.43
CA GLY A 62 -0.97 -5.56 -3.94
C GLY A 62 -2.48 -5.68 -3.90
N VAL A 63 -3.11 -5.80 -5.06
CA VAL A 63 -4.56 -5.72 -5.25
C VAL A 63 -5.21 -6.76 -4.33
N LYS A 64 -5.67 -6.36 -3.14
CA LYS A 64 -6.48 -7.24 -2.30
C LYS A 64 -7.85 -7.28 -2.96
N TYR A 65 -8.04 -8.25 -3.85
CA TYR A 65 -9.37 -8.67 -4.27
C TYR A 65 -10.10 -9.19 -3.02
N THR A 66 -10.72 -8.28 -2.26
CA THR A 66 -11.87 -8.65 -1.44
C THR A 66 -12.88 -9.18 -2.44
N TYR A 67 -13.21 -10.47 -2.35
CA TYR A 67 -14.32 -11.09 -3.08
C TYR A 67 -15.62 -10.74 -2.34
N PRO A 68 -16.40 -9.71 -2.73
CA PRO A 68 -17.76 -9.54 -2.19
C PRO A 68 -18.74 -10.63 -2.68
N ALA A 69 -18.31 -11.52 -3.58
CA ALA A 69 -19.17 -12.49 -4.25
C ALA A 69 -19.73 -13.60 -3.34
N LEU A 70 -19.16 -13.83 -2.15
CA LEU A 70 -19.66 -14.87 -1.22
C LEU A 70 -20.79 -14.38 -0.31
N GLY A 71 -21.11 -13.08 -0.30
CA GLY A 71 -22.21 -12.52 0.51
C GLY A 71 -23.60 -12.65 -0.14
N LEU A 72 -23.67 -12.87 -1.46
CA LEU A 72 -24.93 -12.92 -2.20
C LEU A 72 -25.57 -14.32 -2.28
N SER A 73 -24.81 -15.38 -1.95
CA SER A 73 -25.30 -16.76 -2.05
C SER A 73 -26.23 -17.18 -0.90
N LEU A 74 -26.05 -16.66 0.32
CA LEU A 74 -26.95 -16.98 1.45
C LEU A 74 -28.29 -16.25 1.37
N GLY A 75 -28.31 -15.01 0.86
CA GLY A 75 -29.54 -14.23 0.73
C GLY A 75 -30.54 -14.82 -0.26
N PHE A 76 -30.04 -15.33 -1.41
CA PHE A 76 -30.89 -15.94 -2.42
C PHE A 76 -31.51 -17.27 -1.96
N LEU A 77 -30.77 -18.06 -1.17
CA LEU A 77 -31.24 -19.35 -0.66
C LEU A 77 -32.41 -19.20 0.31
N LEU A 78 -32.40 -18.15 1.15
CA LEU A 78 -33.49 -17.86 2.10
C LEU A 78 -34.77 -17.38 1.41
N VAL A 79 -34.66 -16.66 0.29
CA VAL A 79 -35.83 -16.24 -0.52
C VAL A 79 -36.47 -17.44 -1.21
N LEU A 80 -35.66 -18.36 -1.75
CA LEU A 80 -36.16 -19.60 -2.38
C LEU A 80 -36.83 -20.55 -1.37
N LEU A 81 -36.27 -20.71 -0.16
CA LEU A 81 -36.88 -21.55 0.88
C LEU A 81 -38.24 -21.01 1.35
N ARG A 82 -38.42 -19.68 1.42
CA ARG A 82 -39.71 -19.07 1.81
C ARG A 82 -40.75 -19.10 0.69
N GLY A 83 -40.33 -19.18 -0.57
CA GLY A 83 -41.24 -19.35 -1.71
C GLY A 83 -41.74 -20.78 -1.91
N SER A 84 -41.10 -21.78 -1.30
CA SER A 84 -41.45 -23.20 -1.42
C SER A 84 -42.36 -23.72 -0.29
N ALA A 85 -42.72 -22.85 0.66
CA ALA A 85 -43.50 -23.20 1.85
C ALA A 85 -44.94 -22.60 1.84
N LEU A 86 -45.47 -22.27 0.65
CA LEU A 86 -46.87 -21.90 0.46
C LEU A 86 -47.53 -22.80 -0.59
#